data_AF-T4VGB6-F1
#
_entry.id   AF-T4VGB6-F1
#
_cell.length_a   1.000
_cell.length_b   1.000
_cell.length_c   1.000
_cell.angle_alpha   90.00
_cell.angle_beta   90.00
_cell.angle_gamma   90.00
#
_symmetry.space_group_name_H-M   'P 1'
#
loop_
_entity.id
_entity.type
_entity.pdbx_description
1 polymer ?
#
loop_
_entity_poly.entity_id
_entity_poly.type
_entity_poly.pdbx_seq_one_letter_code
_entity_poly.pdbx_strand_id
1 'polypeptide(L)'
;MKTIILDGMKFTATGGKKYHYNSGIRKHLHQYIWEKTNGPIPKGHEIHHIDLDANNNDISNLQLLTIAEHKKIHKELSWNEERREWARNNLIENARPKASEWHGSDEGKEWHRKHYEKYKDKIQQKQKYICECCGNEFEAIKKPNNRFCSNNCKSKWRRNSGIDNVERECEYCKNIFIVNKYSKAKTCSLSCANKKKWEKRKLKDSPNLQE
;
A
#
# COMPACT_ATOMS: atom_id res chain seq x y z
N MET A 1 -25.21 -3.15 35.19
CA MET A 1 -25.82 -1.96 34.52
C MET A 1 -25.35 -0.74 35.29
N LYS A 2 -24.50 0.11 34.70
CA LYS A 2 -24.03 1.35 35.36
C LYS A 2 -25.05 2.46 35.09
N THR A 3 -25.48 3.15 36.14
CA THR A 3 -26.46 4.23 36.08
C THR A 3 -25.84 5.49 36.64
N ILE A 4 -26.00 6.61 35.93
CA ILE A 4 -25.59 7.94 36.35
C ILE A 4 -26.85 8.79 36.44
N ILE A 5 -27.02 9.51 37.55
CA ILE A 5 -28.11 10.46 37.75
C ILE A 5 -27.51 11.87 37.67
N LEU A 6 -28.03 12.69 36.76
CA LEU A 6 -27.59 14.07 36.53
C LEU A 6 -28.82 14.94 36.29
N ASP A 7 -28.96 16.06 37.01
CA ASP A 7 -30.11 16.97 36.89
C ASP A 7 -31.48 16.28 37.04
N GLY A 8 -31.56 15.28 37.93
CA GLY A 8 -32.77 14.46 38.12
C GLY A 8 -33.05 13.46 36.99
N MET A 9 -32.20 13.42 35.96
CA MET A 9 -32.33 12.53 34.81
C MET A 9 -31.44 11.29 34.95
N LYS A 10 -31.99 10.12 34.61
CA LYS A 10 -31.30 8.84 34.68
C LYS A 10 -30.67 8.45 33.35
N PHE A 11 -29.34 8.35 33.31
CA PHE A 11 -28.59 7.83 32.17
C PHE A 11 -28.09 6.42 32.48
N THR A 12 -28.36 5.47 31.59
CA THR A 12 -28.02 4.06 31.81
C THR A 12 -27.11 3.53 30.70
N ALA A 13 -26.11 2.74 31.08
CA ALA A 13 -25.32 1.92 30.17
C ALA A 13 -25.74 0.45 30.28
N THR A 14 -26.36 -0.06 29.21
CA THR A 14 -26.71 -1.48 29.06
C THR A 14 -25.47 -2.27 28.62
N GLY A 15 -25.36 -3.55 29.00
CA GLY A 15 -24.22 -4.40 28.63
C GLY A 15 -23.91 -4.35 27.14
N GLY A 16 -22.64 -4.09 26.79
CA GLY A 16 -22.15 -3.98 25.42
C GLY A 16 -22.29 -2.59 24.78
N LYS A 17 -23.03 -1.64 25.37
CA LYS A 17 -23.11 -0.27 24.85
C LYS A 17 -21.99 0.59 25.41
N LYS A 18 -21.34 1.35 24.51
CA LYS A 18 -20.21 2.24 24.84
C LYS A 18 -20.62 3.45 25.70
N TYR A 19 -21.84 3.98 25.53
CA TYR A 19 -22.27 5.23 26.16
C TYR A 19 -23.48 5.07 27.08
N HIS A 20 -23.52 5.89 28.14
CA HIS A 20 -24.71 6.09 28.95
C HIS A 20 -25.77 6.86 28.15
N TYR A 21 -27.02 6.40 28.20
CA TYR A 21 -28.13 6.95 27.42
C TYR A 21 -29.37 7.16 28.28
N ASN A 22 -30.10 8.24 28.01
CA ASN A 22 -31.40 8.52 28.60
C ASN A 22 -32.47 8.41 27.50
N SER A 23 -33.43 7.52 27.70
CA SER A 23 -34.53 7.28 26.76
C SER A 23 -35.60 8.37 26.75
N GLY A 24 -35.81 9.07 27.88
CA GLY A 24 -36.80 10.14 28.01
C GLY A 24 -36.45 11.36 27.16
N ILE A 25 -35.19 11.81 27.23
CA ILE A 25 -34.70 12.93 26.40
C ILE A 25 -34.01 12.47 25.10
N ARG A 26 -33.93 11.15 24.89
CA ARG A 26 -33.31 10.49 23.73
C ARG A 26 -31.89 10.98 23.42
N LYS A 27 -31.04 11.09 24.44
CA LYS A 27 -29.71 11.70 24.32
C LYS A 27 -28.66 10.91 25.10
N HIS A 28 -27.43 10.91 24.59
CA HIS A 28 -26.28 10.37 25.32
C HIS A 28 -25.78 11.35 26.38
N LEU A 29 -25.22 10.81 27.47
CA LEU A 29 -24.74 11.62 28.59
C LEU A 29 -23.71 12.69 28.16
N HIS A 30 -22.71 12.32 27.37
CA HIS A 30 -21.70 13.26 26.88
C HIS A 30 -22.29 14.38 26.01
N GLN A 31 -23.32 14.08 25.19
CA GLN A 31 -24.01 15.10 24.39
C GLN A 31 -24.78 16.06 25.28
N TYR A 32 -25.46 15.54 26.29
CA TYR A 32 -26.20 16.36 27.26
C TYR A 32 -25.27 17.30 28.03
N ILE A 33 -24.14 16.78 28.52
CA ILE A 33 -23.13 17.59 29.23
C ILE A 33 -22.54 18.66 28.32
N TRP A 34 -22.23 18.32 27.07
CA TRP A 34 -21.74 19.30 26.10
C TRP A 34 -22.75 20.42 25.87
N GLU A 35 -24.01 20.08 25.57
CA GLU A 35 -25.02 21.07 25.22
C GLU A 35 -25.41 21.99 26.38
N LYS A 36 -25.35 21.48 27.61
CA LYS A 36 -25.59 22.28 28.82
C LYS A 36 -24.56 23.41 28.97
N THR A 37 -23.32 23.17 28.56
CA THR A 37 -22.21 24.13 28.73
C THR A 37 -21.98 24.99 27.48
N ASN A 38 -22.07 24.39 26.28
CA ASN A 38 -21.63 25.00 25.02
C ASN A 38 -22.78 25.25 24.02
N GLY A 39 -24.01 24.85 24.35
CA GLY A 39 -25.16 24.96 23.46
C GLY A 39 -25.28 23.80 22.45
N PRO A 40 -26.26 23.89 21.53
CA PRO A 40 -26.68 22.77 20.70
C PRO A 40 -25.56 22.24 19.79
N ILE A 41 -25.49 20.92 19.62
CA ILE A 41 -24.55 20.28 18.67
C ILE A 41 -25.01 20.58 17.24
N PRO A 42 -24.22 21.29 16.41
CA PRO A 42 -24.65 21.62 15.05
C PRO A 42 -24.78 20.38 14.16
N LYS A 43 -25.65 20.45 13.15
CA LYS A 43 -25.80 19.37 12.16
C LYS A 43 -24.44 19.06 11.52
N GLY A 44 -24.10 17.78 11.41
CA GLY A 44 -22.83 17.33 10.84
C GLY A 44 -21.67 17.28 11.84
N HIS A 45 -21.93 17.50 13.13
CA HIS A 45 -20.93 17.41 14.20
C HIS A 45 -21.26 16.28 15.18
N GLU A 46 -20.21 15.76 15.83
CA GLU A 46 -20.25 14.74 16.86
C GLU A 46 -19.34 15.15 18.02
N ILE A 47 -19.61 14.62 19.21
CA ILE A 47 -18.75 14.80 20.38
C ILE A 47 -17.76 13.64 20.44
N HIS A 48 -16.48 14.00 20.52
CA HIS A 48 -15.36 13.11 20.68
C HIS A 48 -14.85 13.15 22.13
N HIS A 49 -14.51 11.98 22.66
CA HIS A 49 -13.76 11.83 23.91
C HIS A 49 -12.27 11.88 23.59
N ILE A 50 -11.56 12.91 24.06
CA ILE A 50 -10.14 13.15 23.74
C ILE A 50 -9.27 11.97 24.21
N ASP A 51 -9.54 11.44 25.40
CA ASP A 51 -8.85 10.27 25.96
C ASP A 51 -9.34 8.91 25.45
N LEU A 52 -10.36 8.89 24.59
CA LEU A 52 -11.03 7.70 24.04
C LEU A 52 -11.83 6.86 25.06
N ASP A 53 -11.90 7.26 26.33
CA ASP A 53 -12.74 6.64 27.35
C ASP A 53 -14.14 7.25 27.39
N ALA A 54 -15.11 6.48 26.92
CA ALA A 54 -16.52 6.86 26.92
C ALA A 54 -17.14 7.08 28.32
N ASN A 55 -16.45 6.67 29.38
CA ASN A 55 -16.88 6.88 30.76
C ASN A 55 -16.38 8.22 31.32
N ASN A 56 -15.31 8.80 30.77
CA ASN A 56 -14.81 10.10 31.17
C ASN A 56 -15.60 11.23 30.49
N ASN A 57 -16.67 11.68 31.14
CA ASN A 57 -17.59 12.68 30.61
C ASN A 57 -17.28 14.11 31.12
N ASP A 58 -16.08 14.36 31.63
CA ASP A 58 -15.65 15.72 31.98
C ASP A 58 -15.69 16.62 30.75
N ILE A 59 -16.21 17.85 30.88
CA ILE A 59 -16.36 18.77 29.75
C ILE A 59 -15.03 19.08 29.07
N SER A 60 -13.92 19.10 29.81
CA SER A 60 -12.57 19.29 29.26
C SER A 60 -12.06 18.11 28.43
N ASN A 61 -12.64 16.92 28.63
CA ASN A 61 -12.34 15.71 27.85
C ASN A 61 -13.26 15.57 26.61
N LEU A 62 -14.24 16.46 26.44
CA LEU A 62 -15.16 16.44 25.31
C LEU A 62 -14.71 17.46 24.26
N GLN A 63 -14.79 17.07 22.99
CA GLN A 63 -14.48 17.93 21.87
C GLN A 63 -15.55 17.81 20.79
N LEU A 64 -16.08 18.95 20.32
CA LEU A 64 -16.95 18.99 19.16
C LEU A 64 -16.11 18.91 17.89
N LEU A 65 -16.39 17.92 17.06
CA LEU A 65 -15.74 17.71 15.77
C LEU A 65 -16.78 17.56 14.68
N THR A 66 -16.40 17.84 13.44
CA THR A 66 -17.20 17.38 12.30
C THR A 66 -17.18 15.85 12.23
N ILE A 67 -18.21 15.24 11.65
CA ILE A 67 -18.26 13.78 11.42
C ILE A 67 -17.03 13.31 10.63
N ALA A 68 -16.51 14.13 9.71
CA ALA A 68 -15.35 13.79 8.91
C ALA A 68 -14.05 13.74 9.74
N GLU A 69 -13.82 14.72 10.60
CA GLU A 69 -12.68 14.77 11.52
C GLU A 69 -12.73 13.63 12.53
N HIS A 70 -13.90 13.40 13.14
CA HIS A 70 -14.10 12.31 14.09
C HIS A 70 -13.78 10.94 13.46
N LYS A 71 -14.27 10.69 12.23
CA LYS A 71 -13.95 9.48 11.48
C LYS A 71 -12.48 9.36 11.13
N LYS A 72 -11.80 10.47 10.82
CA LYS A 72 -10.37 10.47 10.51
C LYS A 72 -9.54 10.06 11.73
N ILE A 73 -9.82 10.64 12.90
CA ILE A 73 -9.18 10.27 14.15
C ILE A 73 -9.35 8.77 14.44
N HIS A 74 -10.59 8.27 14.37
CA HIS A 74 -10.82 6.84 14.59
C HIS A 74 -10.19 5.96 13.52
N LYS A 75 -10.12 6.41 12.26
CA LYS A 75 -9.38 5.69 11.22
C LYS A 75 -7.90 5.56 11.61
N GLU A 76 -7.26 6.65 12.01
CA GLU A 76 -5.84 6.65 12.39
C GLU A 76 -5.58 5.77 13.62
N LEU A 77 -6.38 5.93 14.68
CA LEU A 77 -6.29 5.13 15.91
C LEU A 77 -6.62 3.66 15.67
N SER A 78 -7.57 3.38 14.77
CA SER A 78 -8.01 2.02 14.50
C SER A 78 -6.92 1.18 13.86
N TRP A 79 -5.94 1.78 13.17
CA TRP A 79 -4.85 1.08 12.47
C TRP A 79 -3.54 1.11 13.27
N ASN A 80 -3.60 0.75 14.55
CA ASN A 80 -2.42 0.48 15.36
C ASN A 80 -1.65 -0.76 14.85
N GLU A 81 -0.41 -0.96 15.33
CA GLU A 81 0.45 -2.04 14.80
C GLU A 81 -0.12 -3.43 15.09
N GLU A 82 -0.78 -3.63 16.24
CA GLU A 82 -1.44 -4.89 16.58
C GLU A 82 -2.53 -5.26 15.57
N ARG A 83 -3.40 -4.30 15.20
CA ARG A 83 -4.44 -4.55 14.19
C ARG A 83 -3.86 -4.73 12.80
N ARG A 84 -2.78 -4.02 12.46
CA ARG A 84 -2.06 -4.22 11.19
C ARG A 84 -1.53 -5.64 11.11
N GLU A 85 -0.93 -6.11 12.19
CA GLU A 85 -0.39 -7.46 12.28
C GLU A 85 -1.49 -8.51 12.19
N TRP A 86 -2.59 -8.33 12.94
CA TRP A 86 -3.78 -9.17 12.82
C TRP A 86 -4.32 -9.19 11.38
N ALA A 87 -4.37 -8.05 10.69
CA ALA A 87 -4.87 -7.97 9.31
C ALA A 87 -3.95 -8.70 8.32
N ARG A 88 -2.62 -8.59 8.48
CA ARG A 88 -1.63 -9.36 7.70
C ARG A 88 -1.83 -10.86 7.89
N ASN A 89 -1.94 -11.30 9.14
CA ASN A 89 -2.12 -12.71 9.47
C ASN A 89 -3.48 -13.22 8.97
N ASN A 90 -4.56 -12.48 9.18
CA ASN A 90 -5.88 -12.86 8.67
C ASN A 90 -5.92 -12.92 7.13
N LEU A 91 -5.17 -12.09 6.42
CA LEU A 91 -5.04 -12.18 4.97
C LEU A 91 -4.40 -13.52 4.56
N ILE A 92 -3.32 -13.91 5.24
CA ILE A 92 -2.56 -15.12 4.93
C ILE A 92 -3.34 -16.38 5.32
N GLU A 93 -3.87 -16.42 6.54
CA GLU A 93 -4.47 -17.61 7.12
C GLU A 93 -5.92 -17.84 6.65
N ASN A 94 -6.67 -16.77 6.38
CA ASN A 94 -8.10 -16.89 6.10
C ASN A 94 -8.46 -16.43 4.68
N ALA A 95 -8.12 -15.20 4.30
CA ALA A 95 -8.64 -14.62 3.08
C ALA A 95 -7.99 -15.22 1.81
N ARG A 96 -6.66 -15.40 1.79
CA ARG A 96 -5.95 -15.98 0.64
C ARG A 96 -6.34 -17.44 0.37
N PRO A 97 -6.43 -18.34 1.36
CA PRO A 97 -6.82 -19.72 1.13
C PRO A 97 -8.23 -19.82 0.56
N LYS A 98 -9.20 -19.10 1.16
CA LYS A 98 -10.58 -19.05 0.67
C LYS A 98 -10.69 -18.48 -0.74
N ALA A 99 -9.92 -17.44 -1.06
CA ALA A 99 -9.87 -16.90 -2.40
C ALA A 99 -9.30 -17.91 -3.41
N SER A 100 -8.22 -18.61 -3.05
CA SER A 100 -7.62 -19.64 -3.88
C SER A 100 -8.58 -20.81 -4.12
N GLU A 101 -9.25 -21.28 -3.07
CA GLU A 101 -10.27 -22.32 -3.12
C GLU A 101 -11.42 -21.91 -4.06
N TRP A 102 -11.98 -20.72 -3.86
CA TRP A 102 -13.05 -20.23 -4.71
C TRP A 102 -12.62 -20.05 -6.17
N HIS A 103 -11.43 -19.49 -6.44
CA HIS A 103 -10.93 -19.36 -7.81
C HIS A 103 -10.62 -20.71 -8.48
N GLY A 104 -10.30 -21.74 -7.70
CA GLY A 104 -10.11 -23.11 -8.17
C GLY A 104 -11.40 -23.90 -8.37
N SER A 105 -12.51 -23.48 -7.74
CA SER A 105 -13.82 -24.09 -7.89
C SER A 105 -14.40 -23.92 -9.30
N ASP A 106 -15.34 -24.78 -9.67
CA ASP A 106 -15.98 -24.71 -10.98
C ASP A 106 -16.92 -23.51 -11.08
N GLU A 107 -17.57 -23.12 -9.98
CA GLU A 107 -18.36 -21.89 -9.88
C GLU A 107 -17.49 -20.65 -10.14
N GLY A 108 -16.28 -20.61 -9.57
CA GLY A 108 -15.34 -19.51 -9.75
C GLY A 108 -14.83 -19.41 -11.19
N LYS A 109 -14.45 -20.55 -11.80
CA LYS A 109 -14.05 -20.60 -13.22
C LYS A 109 -15.18 -20.17 -14.14
N GLU A 110 -16.40 -20.63 -13.89
CA GLU A 110 -17.58 -20.28 -14.68
C GLU A 110 -17.92 -18.78 -14.55
N TRP A 111 -17.81 -18.23 -13.34
CA TRP A 111 -17.94 -16.80 -13.12
C TRP A 111 -16.92 -16.02 -13.95
N HIS A 112 -15.63 -16.40 -13.92
CA HIS A 112 -14.58 -15.74 -14.71
C HIS A 112 -14.84 -15.83 -16.21
N ARG A 113 -15.32 -16.98 -16.70
CA ARG A 113 -15.70 -17.17 -18.11
C ARG A 113 -16.81 -16.21 -18.53
N LYS A 114 -17.90 -16.15 -17.76
CA LYS A 114 -19.02 -15.22 -18.01
C LYS A 114 -18.60 -13.77 -17.90
N HIS A 115 -17.77 -13.45 -16.91
CA HIS A 115 -17.26 -12.11 -16.71
C HIS A 115 -16.40 -11.67 -17.90
N TYR A 116 -15.48 -12.51 -18.35
CA TYR A 116 -14.67 -12.25 -19.54
C TYR A 116 -15.56 -12.04 -20.77
N GLU A 117 -16.51 -12.93 -21.02
CA GLU A 117 -17.42 -12.83 -22.17
C GLU A 117 -18.21 -11.51 -22.19
N LYS A 118 -18.67 -11.05 -21.02
CA LYS A 118 -19.39 -9.78 -20.87
C LYS A 118 -18.54 -8.55 -21.20
N TYR A 119 -17.24 -8.60 -20.95
CA TYR A 119 -16.36 -7.43 -21.05
C TYR A 119 -15.29 -7.53 -22.14
N LYS A 120 -15.19 -8.64 -22.87
CA LYS A 120 -14.14 -8.89 -23.87
C LYS A 120 -14.06 -7.78 -24.91
N ASP A 121 -15.20 -7.27 -25.39
CA ASP A 121 -15.21 -6.26 -26.44
C ASP A 121 -14.61 -4.93 -25.98
N LYS A 122 -14.82 -4.58 -24.71
CA LYS A 122 -14.21 -3.39 -24.08
C LYS A 122 -12.72 -3.59 -23.82
N ILE A 123 -12.33 -4.80 -23.41
CA ILE A 123 -10.93 -5.14 -23.08
C ILE A 123 -10.09 -5.28 -24.34
N GLN A 124 -10.66 -5.74 -25.46
CA GLN A 124 -9.96 -6.00 -26.71
C GLN A 124 -9.93 -4.81 -27.68
N GLN A 125 -10.51 -3.66 -27.30
CA GLN A 125 -10.50 -2.46 -28.13
C GLN A 125 -9.06 -2.12 -28.51
N LYS A 126 -8.82 -2.01 -29.82
CA LYS A 126 -7.51 -1.65 -30.34
C LYS A 126 -7.42 -0.14 -30.57
N GLN A 127 -6.22 0.38 -30.42
CA GLN A 127 -5.89 1.77 -30.69
C GLN A 127 -4.54 1.81 -31.41
N LYS A 128 -4.37 2.80 -32.29
CA LYS A 128 -3.11 3.10 -32.95
C LYS A 128 -2.21 3.92 -32.02
N TYR A 129 -0.93 3.57 -32.00
CA TYR A 129 0.11 4.21 -31.20
C TYR A 129 1.35 4.44 -32.05
N ILE A 130 2.18 5.41 -31.65
CA ILE A 130 3.47 5.69 -32.27
C ILE A 130 4.56 5.12 -31.35
N CYS A 131 5.48 4.33 -31.90
CA CYS A 131 6.57 3.76 -31.13
C CYS A 131 7.62 4.82 -30.79
N GLU A 132 7.86 5.05 -29.50
CA GLU A 132 8.88 6.01 -29.02
C GLU A 132 10.32 5.63 -29.40
N CYS A 133 10.57 4.37 -29.77
CA CYS A 133 11.91 3.91 -30.15
C CYS A 133 12.21 4.04 -31.64
N CYS A 134 11.23 3.77 -32.52
CA CYS A 134 11.45 3.69 -33.97
C CYS A 134 10.56 4.63 -34.79
N GLY A 135 9.61 5.33 -34.17
CA GLY A 135 8.70 6.26 -34.86
C GLY A 135 7.58 5.60 -35.66
N ASN A 136 7.61 4.27 -35.86
CA ASN A 136 6.58 3.59 -36.63
C ASN A 136 5.25 3.52 -35.87
N GLU A 137 4.16 3.62 -36.63
CA GLU A 137 2.81 3.36 -36.14
C GLU A 137 2.60 1.86 -35.89
N PHE A 138 1.90 1.54 -34.81
CA PHE A 138 1.51 0.17 -34.49
C PHE A 138 0.12 0.13 -33.86
N GLU A 139 -0.57 -0.99 -34.05
CA GLU A 139 -1.88 -1.23 -33.45
C GLU A 139 -1.74 -2.18 -32.25
N ALA A 140 -2.33 -1.81 -31.11
CA ALA A 140 -2.33 -2.65 -29.93
C ALA A 140 -3.63 -2.49 -29.13
N ILE A 141 -3.93 -3.48 -28.28
CA ILE A 141 -5.03 -3.39 -27.32
C ILE A 141 -4.85 -2.15 -26.45
N LYS A 142 -5.90 -1.35 -26.30
CA LYS A 142 -5.91 -0.08 -25.58
C LYS A 142 -5.42 -0.30 -24.15
N LYS A 143 -4.23 0.20 -23.88
CA LYS A 143 -3.62 0.23 -22.54
C LYS A 143 -3.05 1.61 -22.30
N PRO A 144 -3.02 2.08 -21.04
CA PRO A 144 -2.50 3.41 -20.72
C PRO A 144 -1.02 3.57 -21.10
N ASN A 145 -0.25 2.48 -21.16
CA ASN A 145 1.22 2.51 -21.30
C ASN A 145 1.75 1.83 -22.57
N ASN A 146 1.02 1.86 -23.69
CA ASN A 146 1.52 1.35 -24.97
C ASN A 146 2.50 2.35 -25.61
N ARG A 147 3.80 2.15 -25.35
CA ARG A 147 4.88 3.05 -25.80
C ARG A 147 5.74 2.50 -26.94
N PHE A 148 5.74 1.18 -27.13
CA PHE A 148 6.66 0.50 -28.05
C PHE A 148 5.92 -0.55 -28.88
N CYS A 149 6.27 -0.65 -30.16
CA CYS A 149 5.68 -1.64 -31.07
C CYS A 149 6.12 -3.09 -30.76
N SER A 150 7.23 -3.29 -30.04
CA SER A 150 7.76 -4.61 -29.71
C SER A 150 8.68 -4.58 -28.49
N ASN A 151 8.93 -5.76 -27.90
CA ASN A 151 9.95 -5.92 -26.85
C ASN A 151 11.36 -5.53 -27.34
N ASN A 152 11.64 -5.68 -28.63
CA ASN A 152 12.92 -5.25 -29.22
C ASN A 152 13.08 -3.73 -29.15
N CYS A 153 12.04 -2.97 -29.53
CA CYS A 153 12.02 -1.52 -29.42
C CYS A 153 12.08 -1.05 -27.95
N LYS A 154 11.34 -1.70 -27.06
CA LYS A 154 11.42 -1.42 -25.61
C LYS A 154 12.84 -1.60 -25.09
N SER A 155 13.49 -2.73 -25.38
CA SER A 155 14.85 -3.03 -24.93
C SER A 155 15.90 -2.12 -25.57
N LYS A 156 15.72 -1.72 -26.84
CA LYS A 156 16.59 -0.74 -27.51
C LYS A 156 16.46 0.63 -26.86
N TRP A 157 15.25 1.11 -26.63
CA TRP A 157 14.99 2.38 -25.95
C TRP A 157 15.58 2.42 -24.54
N ARG A 158 15.43 1.34 -23.75
CA ARG A 158 16.02 1.25 -22.40
C ARG A 158 17.56 1.33 -22.40
N ARG A 159 18.21 0.70 -23.37
CA ARG A 159 19.67 0.78 -23.54
C ARG A 159 20.11 2.18 -23.94
N ASN A 160 19.42 2.80 -24.89
CA ASN A 160 19.76 4.12 -25.41
C ASN A 160 19.50 5.24 -24.40
N SER A 161 18.45 5.14 -23.59
CA SER A 161 18.13 6.12 -22.54
C SER A 161 19.07 6.05 -21.33
N GLY A 162 19.84 4.98 -21.18
CA GLY A 162 20.72 4.78 -20.03
C GLY A 162 20.01 4.58 -18.69
N ILE A 163 18.68 4.40 -18.67
CA ILE A 163 17.89 4.26 -17.42
C ILE A 163 18.29 3.05 -16.55
N ASP A 164 18.92 2.05 -17.16
CA ASP A 164 19.42 0.85 -16.49
C ASP A 164 20.92 0.91 -16.18
N ASN A 165 21.58 2.04 -16.45
CA ASN A 165 22.98 2.22 -16.13
C ASN A 165 23.16 2.48 -14.64
N VAL A 166 24.19 1.87 -14.07
CA VAL A 166 24.59 2.04 -12.68
C VAL A 166 26.09 2.29 -12.65
N GLU A 167 26.52 3.02 -11.63
CA GLU A 167 27.94 3.20 -11.34
C GLU A 167 28.47 1.96 -10.61
N ARG A 168 29.63 1.48 -11.04
CA ARG A 168 30.32 0.33 -10.44
C ARG A 168 31.80 0.66 -10.29
N GLU A 169 32.38 0.22 -9.19
CA GLU A 169 33.83 0.33 -8.98
C GLU A 169 34.56 -0.80 -9.73
N CYS A 170 35.64 -0.46 -10.44
CA CYS A 170 36.47 -1.46 -11.09
C CYS A 170 37.22 -2.32 -10.06
N GLU A 171 37.02 -3.64 -10.09
CA GLU A 171 37.73 -4.59 -9.21
C GLU A 171 39.25 -4.68 -9.45
N TYR A 172 39.84 -3.84 -10.31
CA TYR A 172 41.28 -3.81 -10.63
C TYR A 172 41.88 -2.43 -10.37
N CYS A 173 41.49 -1.42 -11.16
CA CYS A 173 42.03 -0.05 -11.01
C CYS A 173 41.23 0.83 -10.06
N LYS A 174 40.14 0.34 -9.45
CA LYS A 174 39.32 1.06 -8.47
C LYS A 174 38.58 2.30 -9.01
N ASN A 175 38.74 2.63 -10.28
CA ASN A 175 37.97 3.69 -10.92
C ASN A 175 36.49 3.33 -11.05
N ILE A 176 35.61 4.32 -10.86
CA ILE A 176 34.17 4.20 -11.10
C ILE A 176 33.93 4.17 -12.61
N PHE A 177 33.09 3.24 -13.06
CA PHE A 177 32.65 3.15 -14.45
C PHE A 177 31.15 2.90 -14.53
N ILE A 178 30.55 3.41 -15.61
CA ILE A 178 29.13 3.27 -15.87
C ILE A 178 28.90 1.96 -16.63
N VAL A 179 28.00 1.14 -16.13
CA VAL A 179 27.65 -0.13 -16.75
C VAL A 179 26.17 -0.41 -16.59
N ASN A 180 25.57 -1.08 -17.57
CA ASN A 180 24.20 -1.57 -17.41
C ASN A 180 24.11 -2.53 -16.22
N LYS A 181 23.09 -2.39 -15.36
CA LYS A 181 22.90 -3.21 -14.15
C LYS A 181 22.82 -4.71 -14.41
N TYR A 182 22.38 -5.12 -15.61
CA TYR A 182 22.33 -6.53 -16.02
C TYR A 182 23.67 -7.07 -16.53
N SER A 183 24.67 -6.21 -16.74
CA SER A 183 26.01 -6.63 -17.19
C SER A 183 26.81 -7.27 -16.06
N LYS A 184 27.48 -8.37 -16.40
CA LYS A 184 28.43 -9.08 -15.51
C LYS A 184 29.82 -8.43 -15.47
N ALA A 185 30.05 -7.33 -16.17
CA ALA A 185 31.37 -6.69 -16.25
C ALA A 185 31.81 -6.13 -14.88
N LYS A 186 32.94 -6.62 -14.35
CA LYS A 186 33.48 -6.26 -13.04
C LYS A 186 34.62 -5.23 -13.12
N THR A 187 35.01 -4.85 -14.32
CA THR A 187 36.17 -3.99 -14.60
C THR A 187 35.80 -2.93 -15.61
N CYS A 188 36.42 -1.74 -15.51
CA CYS A 188 36.10 -0.60 -16.37
C CYS A 188 36.47 -0.79 -17.84
N SER A 189 37.42 -1.69 -18.15
CA SER A 189 37.91 -1.92 -19.51
C SER A 189 38.40 -3.34 -19.73
N LEU A 190 38.52 -3.74 -21.00
CA LEU A 190 39.12 -5.03 -21.40
C LEU A 190 40.57 -5.15 -20.93
N SER A 191 41.31 -4.03 -20.91
CA SER A 191 42.67 -3.99 -20.37
C SER A 191 42.70 -4.37 -18.88
N CYS A 192 41.84 -3.76 -18.05
CA CYS A 192 41.72 -4.12 -16.64
C CYS A 192 41.24 -5.57 -16.44
N ALA A 193 40.35 -6.06 -17.30
CA ALA A 193 39.90 -7.45 -17.28
C ALA A 193 41.06 -8.43 -17.55
N ASN A 194 41.90 -8.14 -18.55
CA ASN A 194 43.04 -8.95 -18.94
C ASN A 194 44.14 -8.93 -17.88
N LYS A 195 44.49 -7.76 -17.35
CA LYS A 195 45.48 -7.61 -16.28
C LYS A 195 45.08 -8.39 -15.03
N LYS A 196 43.83 -8.23 -14.59
CA LYS A 196 43.28 -9.00 -13.46
C LYS A 196 43.28 -10.51 -13.70
N LYS A 197 42.98 -10.95 -14.92
CA LYS A 197 43.04 -12.38 -15.29
C LYS A 197 44.49 -12.90 -15.25
N TRP A 198 45.45 -12.10 -15.69
CA TRP A 198 46.87 -12.42 -15.66
C TRP A 198 47.40 -12.50 -14.23
N GLU A 199 47.09 -11.53 -13.37
CA GLU A 199 47.47 -11.57 -11.94
C GLU A 199 46.88 -12.78 -11.22
N LYS A 200 45.61 -13.12 -11.48
CA LYS A 200 45.00 -14.34 -10.93
C LYS A 200 45.69 -15.63 -11.38
N ARG A 201 46.25 -15.67 -12.59
CA ARG A 201 47.04 -16.81 -13.06
C ARG A 201 48.39 -16.86 -12.36
N LYS A 202 49.10 -15.73 -12.29
CA LYS A 202 50.38 -15.62 -11.56
C LYS A 202 50.26 -16.04 -10.10
N LEU A 203 49.16 -15.67 -9.42
CA LEU A 203 48.86 -16.09 -8.05
C LEU A 203 48.58 -17.59 -7.91
N LYS A 204 47.95 -18.21 -8.93
CA LYS A 204 47.71 -19.66 -8.96
C LYS A 204 48.97 -20.48 -9.25
N ASP A 205 49.87 -19.91 -10.04
CA ASP A 205 51.12 -20.56 -10.47
C ASP A 205 52.30 -20.21 -9.53
N SER A 206 52.04 -19.47 -8.44
CA SER A 206 53.06 -19.11 -7.44
C SER A 206 53.26 -20.26 -6.45
N PRO A 207 54.47 -20.82 -6.28
CA PRO A 207 54.73 -22.02 -5.45
C PRO A 207 54.49 -21.88 -3.93
N ASN A 208 53.95 -20.75 -3.46
CA ASN A 208 53.94 -20.37 -2.04
C ASN A 208 52.51 -20.25 -1.45
N LEU A 209 51.53 -20.95 -2.03
CA LEU A 209 50.15 -21.06 -1.51
C LEU A 209 49.66 -22.52 -1.52
N GLN A 210 50.58 -23.49 -1.41
CA GLN A 210 50.27 -24.87 -1.03
C GLN A 210 50.72 -25.11 0.41
N GLU A 211 50.10 -24.42 1.35
CA GLU A 211 49.96 -24.86 2.75
C GLU A 211 48.51 -24.61 3.19
#